data_AF-A0A4V0I7L8-F1
#
_entry.id   AF-A0A4V0I7L8-F1
#
_cell.length_a   1.000
_cell.length_b   1.000
_cell.length_c   1.000
_cell.angle_alpha   90.00
_cell.angle_beta   90.00
_cell.angle_gamma   90.00
#
_symmetry.space_group_name_H-M   'P 1'
#
loop_
_entity.id
_entity.type
_entity.pdbx_description
1 polymer ?
#
loop_
_entity_poly.entity_id
_entity_poly.type
_entity_poly.pdbx_seq_one_letter_code
_entity_poly.pdbx_strand_id
1 'polypeptide(L)' 'MWRTSTAVAIAQGMYESRNFAAMPILADALQDAGCEAEAILTHCRDPEQVHVRGCWVVDLVLGKG' A
#
# COMPACT_ATOMS: atom_id res chain seq x y z
N MET A 1 -15.00 -0.92 -4.00
CA MET A 1 -14.14 0.25 -3.68
C MET A 1 -12.88 -0.32 -3.04
N TRP A 2 -11.71 -0.10 -3.64
CA TRP A 2 -10.47 -0.79 -3.29
C TRP A 2 -9.80 -0.25 -2.00
N ARG A 3 -10.11 0.98 -1.60
CA ARG A 3 -9.61 1.61 -0.37
C ARG A 3 -10.44 1.18 0.85
N THR A 4 -10.24 -0.06 1.30
CA THR A 4 -10.96 -0.67 2.44
C THR A 4 -10.34 -0.29 3.78
N SER A 5 -11.06 -0.53 4.89
CA SER A 5 -10.53 -0.35 6.25
C SER A 5 -9.27 -1.20 6.49
N THR A 6 -9.22 -2.43 5.94
CA THR A 6 -8.05 -3.31 6.00
C THR A 6 -6.85 -2.68 5.29
N ALA A 7 -7.01 -2.22 4.05
CA ALA A 7 -5.93 -1.57 3.30
C ALA A 7 -5.43 -0.30 4.03
N VAL A 8 -6.35 0.50 4.58
CA VAL A 8 -6.00 1.68 5.38
C VAL A 8 -5.23 1.30 6.65
N ALA A 9 -5.64 0.27 7.37
CA ALA A 9 -4.96 -0.18 8.59
C ALA A 9 -3.53 -0.66 8.32
N ILE A 10 -3.32 -1.43 7.24
CA ILE A 10 -1.99 -1.88 6.82
C ILE A 10 -1.09 -0.68 6.48
N ALA A 11 -1.60 0.22 5.63
CA ALA A 11 -0.86 1.42 5.23
C ALA A 11 -0.52 2.32 6.42
N GLN A 12 -1.46 2.50 7.36
CA GLN A 12 -1.27 3.31 8.55
C GLN A 12 -0.19 2.71 9.47
N GLY A 13 -0.23 1.38 9.69
CA GLY A 13 0.77 0.68 10.49
C GLY A 13 2.19 0.83 9.93
N MET A 14 2.35 0.72 8.60
CA MET A 14 3.65 0.97 7.95
C MET A 14 4.09 2.42 8.09
N TYR A 15 3.17 3.37 7.90
CA TYR A 15 3.47 4.80 7.97
C TYR A 15 3.90 5.25 9.37
N GLU A 16 3.24 4.75 10.42
CA GLU A 16 3.56 5.07 11.83
C GLU A 16 4.87 4.43 12.28
N SER A 17 5.07 3.14 11.97
CA SER A 17 6.27 2.40 12.36
C SER A 17 7.50 2.73 11.51
N ARG A 18 7.30 3.35 10.33
CA ARG A 18 8.30 3.50 9.27
C ARG A 18 8.87 2.16 8.78
N ASN A 19 8.15 1.06 9.00
CA ASN A 19 8.49 -0.26 8.50
C ASN A 19 7.54 -0.63 7.36
N PHE A 20 8.07 -0.72 6.15
CA PHE A 20 7.30 -0.98 4.94
C PHE A 20 7.39 -2.43 4.46
N ALA A 21 7.78 -3.37 5.33
CA ALA A 21 7.86 -4.78 4.98
C ALA A 21 6.50 -5.41 4.60
N ALA A 22 5.38 -4.78 4.99
CA ALA A 22 4.03 -5.25 4.68
C ALA A 22 3.50 -4.75 3.32
N MET A 23 4.33 -4.18 2.44
CA MET A 23 3.91 -3.72 1.12
C MET A 23 3.30 -4.82 0.23
N PRO A 24 3.84 -6.05 0.17
CA PRO A 24 3.18 -7.13 -0.56
C PRO A 24 1.80 -7.48 0.02
N ILE A 25 1.65 -7.43 1.35
CA ILE A 25 0.36 -7.66 2.03
C ILE A 25 -0.64 -6.55 1.69
N LEU A 26 -0.17 -5.30 1.58
CA LEU A 26 -1.00 -4.20 1.10
C LEU A 26 -1.45 -4.46 -0.35
N ALA A 27 -0.58 -4.95 -1.23
CA ALA A 27 -0.94 -5.31 -2.61
C ALA A 27 -2.10 -6.30 -2.65
N ASP A 28 -2.00 -7.37 -1.86
CA ASP A 28 -3.00 -8.42 -1.80
C ASP A 28 -4.33 -7.88 -1.25
N ALA A 29 -4.30 -7.10 -0.16
CA ALA A 29 -5.49 -6.48 0.41
C ALA A 29 -6.18 -5.50 -0.58
N LEU A 30 -5.40 -4.79 -1.40
CA LEU A 30 -5.94 -3.91 -2.44
C LEU A 30 -6.57 -4.73 -3.57
N GLN A 31 -5.89 -5.80 -4.03
CA GLN A 31 -6.38 -6.66 -5.10
C GLN A 31 -7.67 -7.40 -4.70
N ASP A 32 -7.72 -7.96 -3.50
CA ASP A 32 -8.91 -8.61 -2.93
C ASP A 32 -10.11 -7.65 -2.83
N ALA A 33 -9.84 -6.35 -2.64
CA ALA A 33 -10.85 -5.30 -2.62
C ALA A 33 -11.26 -4.79 -4.03
N GLY A 34 -10.75 -5.40 -5.09
CA GLY A 34 -11.03 -5.08 -6.48
C GLY A 34 -10.13 -3.99 -7.08
N CYS A 35 -8.91 -3.77 -6.55
CA CYS A 35 -7.92 -2.95 -7.22
C CYS A 35 -7.33 -3.71 -8.41
N GLU A 36 -7.57 -3.20 -9.62
CA GLU A 36 -7.01 -3.75 -10.86
C GLU A 36 -5.88 -2.89 -11.45
N ALA A 37 -5.49 -1.82 -10.78
CA ALA A 37 -4.43 -0.93 -11.24
C ALA A 37 -3.04 -1.61 -11.15
N GLU A 38 -2.55 -2.14 -12.27
CA GLU A 38 -1.26 -2.84 -12.34
C GLU A 38 -0.09 -2.02 -11.77
N ALA A 39 -0.05 -0.70 -12.03
CA ALA A 39 1.00 0.17 -11.50
C ALA A 39 1.04 0.18 -9.96
N ILE A 40 -0.12 0.09 -9.29
CA ILE A 40 -0.21 0.00 -7.83
C ILE A 40 0.27 -1.37 -7.37
N LEU A 41 -0.27 -2.45 -7.96
CA LEU A 41 0.02 -3.81 -7.53
C LEU A 41 1.48 -4.20 -7.76
N THR A 42 2.04 -3.84 -8.92
CA THR A 42 3.44 -4.09 -9.24
C THR A 42 4.36 -3.28 -8.33
N HIS A 43 4.07 -1.99 -8.08
CA HIS A 43 4.89 -1.19 -7.17
C HIS A 43 4.93 -1.77 -5.76
N CYS A 44 3.82 -2.28 -5.23
CA CYS A 44 3.77 -2.89 -3.90
C CYS A 44 4.49 -4.25 -3.80
N ARG A 45 4.61 -4.97 -4.92
CA ARG A 45 5.17 -6.34 -4.97
C ARG A 45 6.63 -6.37 -5.42
N ASP A 46 7.15 -5.27 -5.93
CA ASP A 46 8.51 -5.17 -6.40
C ASP A 46 9.51 -5.26 -5.22
N PRO A 47 10.28 -6.37 -5.09
CA PRO A 47 11.23 -6.54 -4.00
C PRO A 47 12.44 -5.61 -4.11
N GLU A 48 12.68 -5.00 -5.28
CA GLU A 48 13.76 -4.03 -5.49
C GLU A 48 13.36 -2.61 -5.06
N GLN A 49 12.06 -2.35 -4.84
CA GLN A 49 11.58 -1.05 -4.39
C GLN A 49 11.89 -0.80 -2.91
N VAL A 50 12.45 0.38 -2.66
CA VAL A 50 12.64 0.88 -1.31
C VAL A 50 11.49 1.81 -0.97
N HIS A 51 10.62 1.36 -0.08
CA HIS A 51 9.49 2.15 0.40
C HIS A 51 9.86 2.94 1.66
N VAL A 52 9.42 4.19 1.68
CA VAL A 52 9.61 5.14 2.78
C VAL A 52 8.34 5.94 3.00
N ARG A 53 8.31 6.76 4.06
CA ARG A 53 7.26 7.77 4.23
C ARG A 53 7.33 8.74 3.05
N GLY A 54 6.22 8.89 2.32
CA GLY A 54 6.21 9.53 1.00
C GLY A 54 6.04 8.54 -0.17
N CYS A 55 5.96 7.22 0.12
CA CYS A 55 5.57 6.22 -0.87
C CYS A 55 4.18 6.58 -1.43
N TRP A 56 4.10 6.82 -2.74
CA TRP A 56 2.91 7.33 -3.38
C TRP A 56 1.69 6.40 -3.23
N VAL A 57 1.88 5.07 -3.22
CA VAL A 57 0.76 4.13 -2.98
C VAL A 57 0.25 4.24 -1.54
N VAL A 58 1.15 4.31 -0.57
CA VAL A 58 0.77 4.45 0.84
C VAL A 58 0.05 5.77 1.07
N ASP A 59 0.58 6.87 0.52
CA ASP A 59 -0.05 8.18 0.62
C ASP A 59 -1.42 8.21 -0.06
N LEU A 60 -1.56 7.57 -1.23
CA LEU A 60 -2.84 7.40 -1.91
C LEU A 60 -3.86 6.63 -1.05
N VAL A 61 -3.45 5.51 -0.44
CA VAL A 61 -4.30 4.73 0.49
C VAL A 61 -4.64 5.52 1.75
N LEU A 62 -3.75 6.39 2.22
CA LEU A 62 -4.00 7.23 3.39
C LEU A 62 -4.71 8.55 3.06
N GLY A 63 -4.90 8.87 1.78
CA GLY A 63 -5.48 10.15 1.34
C GLY A 63 -4.59 11.33 1.73
N LYS A 64 -3.27 11.13 1.73
CA LYS A 64 -2.26 12.16 1.95
C LYS A 64 -1.85 12.71 0.58
N GLY A 65 -1.99 14.01 0.39
CA GLY A 65 -1.67 14.77 -0.82
C GLY A 65 -1.51 16.24 -0.49
#